data_AF-A0A3C2BZT7-F1
#
_entry.id   AF-A0A3C2BZT7-F1
#
_cell.length_a   1.000
_cell.length_b   1.000
_cell.length_c   1.000
_cell.angle_alpha   90.00
_cell.angle_beta   90.00
_cell.angle_gamma   90.00
#
_symmetry.space_group_name_H-M   'P 1'
#
loop_
_entity.id
_entity.type
_entity.pdbx_description
1 polymer ?
#
loop_
_entity_poly.entity_id
_entity_poly.type
_entity_poly.pdbx_seq_one_letter_code
_entity_poly.pdbx_strand_id
1 'polypeptide(L)'
;TAGEWYDGTPTFYGSKDVPGHFGLGVRVPMIVASPWSMGGWVCSETFDHTSIVRFLEARFGVASPNITPWRRAVSGDLTSAFDFSAAGGAAPAMPDTSAYKPA
;
A
#
# COMPACT_ATOMS: atom_id res chain seq x y z
N THR A 1 -0.51 9.21 18.56
CA THR A 1 0.03 7.94 19.09
C THR A 1 1.54 7.97 19.03
N ALA A 2 2.25 7.22 19.88
CA ALA A 2 3.71 7.10 19.79
C ALA A 2 4.13 6.71 18.36
N GLY A 3 5.15 7.38 17.81
CA GLY A 3 5.61 7.21 16.44
C GLY A 3 4.80 7.94 15.35
N GLU A 4 3.67 8.56 15.68
CA GLU A 4 2.82 9.33 14.73
C GLU A 4 2.68 10.81 15.12
N TRP A 5 3.54 11.30 16.01
CA TRP A 5 3.60 12.70 16.42
C TRP A 5 4.93 13.30 15.97
N TYR A 6 4.83 14.43 15.27
CA TYR A 6 5.96 15.28 14.94
C TYR A 6 6.00 16.45 15.91
N ASP A 7 7.16 16.69 16.52
CA ASP A 7 7.35 17.70 17.55
C ASP A 7 7.71 19.10 17.00
N GLY A 8 7.76 19.24 15.67
CA GLY A 8 8.13 20.51 15.01
C GLY A 8 9.64 20.75 14.93
N THR A 9 10.47 19.74 15.23
CA THR A 9 11.93 19.83 15.10
C THR A 9 12.34 19.98 13.63
N PRO A 10 12.93 21.11 13.21
CA PRO A 10 13.16 21.41 11.79
C PRO A 10 14.04 20.36 11.11
N THR A 11 13.62 19.92 9.92
CA THR A 11 14.27 18.82 9.20
C THR A 11 15.30 19.26 8.17
N PHE A 12 15.15 20.41 7.51
CA PHE A 12 16.07 20.80 6.42
C PHE A 12 16.40 22.31 6.26
N TYR A 13 15.51 23.27 6.52
CA TYR A 13 15.79 24.73 6.37
C TYR A 13 14.82 25.59 7.21
N GLY A 14 15.32 26.41 8.13
CA GLY A 14 14.55 27.51 8.74
C GLY A 14 13.57 27.14 9.87
N SER A 15 12.92 28.17 10.42
CA SER A 15 12.19 28.21 11.70
C SER A 15 11.24 27.03 11.93
N LYS A 16 11.36 26.40 13.13
CA LYS A 16 10.43 25.47 13.79
C LYS A 16 9.13 25.20 13.01
N ASP A 17 9.03 23.97 12.50
CA ASP A 17 7.84 23.48 11.82
C ASP A 17 6.66 23.39 12.81
N VAL A 18 5.44 23.36 12.28
CA VAL A 18 4.24 23.22 13.12
C VAL A 18 4.16 21.77 13.64
N PRO A 19 4.17 21.55 14.97
CA PRO A 19 3.97 20.22 15.54
C PRO A 19 2.61 19.66 15.15
N GLY A 20 2.54 18.35 14.90
CA GLY A 20 1.30 17.74 14.45
C GLY A 20 1.38 16.23 14.25
N HIS A 21 0.23 15.63 13.95
CA HIS A 21 0.17 14.23 13.55
C HIS A 21 0.56 14.07 12.09
N PHE A 22 1.41 13.08 11.79
CA PHE A 22 1.74 12.74 10.41
C PHE A 22 0.52 12.25 9.63
N GLY A 23 -0.30 11.40 10.27
CA GLY A 23 -1.53 10.87 9.67
C GLY A 23 -1.30 10.15 8.34
N LEU A 24 -2.35 10.17 7.50
CA LEU A 24 -2.27 9.74 6.10
C LEU A 24 -2.04 10.96 5.21
N GLY A 25 -1.23 10.78 4.16
CA GLY A 25 -1.01 11.80 3.14
C GLY A 25 -2.12 11.84 2.09
N VAL A 26 -1.82 12.49 0.96
CA VAL A 26 -2.71 12.52 -0.21
C VAL A 26 -2.94 11.11 -0.75
N ARG A 27 -4.16 10.87 -1.27
CA ARG A 27 -4.48 9.58 -1.89
C ARG A 27 -3.67 9.40 -3.18
N VAL A 28 -3.18 8.18 -3.39
CA VAL A 28 -2.52 7.76 -4.62
C VAL A 28 -3.25 6.55 -5.23
N PRO A 29 -3.21 6.37 -6.56
CA PRO A 29 -3.72 5.15 -7.19
C PRO A 29 -2.94 3.91 -6.72
N MET A 30 -3.67 2.80 -6.56
CA MET A 30 -3.08 1.49 -6.34
C MET A 30 -3.80 0.48 -7.23
N ILE A 31 -3.03 -0.31 -7.98
CA ILE A 31 -3.54 -1.37 -8.87
C ILE A 31 -2.93 -2.69 -8.42
N VAL A 32 -3.78 -3.71 -8.28
CA VAL A 32 -3.38 -5.08 -7.95
C VAL A 32 -3.69 -5.98 -9.12
N ALA A 33 -2.66 -6.49 -9.79
CA ALA A 33 -2.79 -7.45 -10.90
C ALA A 33 -2.32 -8.83 -10.44
N SER A 34 -3.25 -9.78 -10.37
CA SER A 34 -3.03 -11.12 -9.81
C SER A 34 -4.07 -12.11 -10.34
N PRO A 35 -3.77 -13.43 -10.41
CA PRO A 35 -4.79 -14.45 -10.64
C PRO A 35 -5.94 -14.41 -9.63
N TRP A 36 -5.69 -13.87 -8.43
CA TRP A 36 -6.67 -13.71 -7.36
C TRP A 36 -7.34 -12.33 -7.32
N SER A 37 -7.09 -11.46 -8.31
CA SER A 37 -7.78 -10.15 -8.43
C SER A 37 -8.58 -10.01 -9.74
N MET A 38 -8.87 -11.13 -10.41
CA MET A 38 -9.61 -11.12 -11.67
C MET A 38 -11.06 -10.65 -11.50
N GLY A 39 -11.57 -9.89 -12.48
CA GLY A 39 -12.95 -9.39 -12.50
C GLY A 39 -13.08 -7.86 -12.45
N GLY A 40 -11.97 -7.13 -12.34
CA GLY A 40 -11.99 -5.66 -12.43
C GLY A 40 -12.61 -4.98 -11.20
N TRP A 41 -12.34 -5.52 -10.02
CA TRP A 41 -12.93 -5.07 -8.76
C TRP A 41 -12.31 -3.78 -8.22
N VAL A 42 -13.09 -3.10 -7.36
CA VAL A 42 -12.62 -1.97 -6.55
C VAL A 42 -12.68 -2.39 -5.08
N CYS A 43 -11.53 -2.46 -4.41
CA CYS A 43 -11.46 -2.61 -2.97
C CYS A 43 -11.52 -1.22 -2.29
N SER A 44 -12.44 -1.04 -1.35
CA SER A 44 -12.70 0.25 -0.68
C SER A 44 -12.16 0.31 0.75
N GLU A 45 -11.44 -0.72 1.21
CA GLU A 45 -10.71 -0.65 2.47
C GLU A 45 -9.60 0.41 2.39
N THR A 46 -9.34 1.09 3.50
CA THR A 46 -8.27 2.08 3.59
C THR A 46 -6.91 1.39 3.63
N PHE A 47 -6.03 1.72 2.68
CA PHE A 47 -4.65 1.26 2.64
C PHE A 47 -3.67 2.44 2.61
N ASP A 48 -2.45 2.19 3.08
CA ASP A 48 -1.32 3.08 2.88
C ASP A 48 -0.10 2.28 2.39
N HIS A 49 1.04 2.94 2.20
CA HIS A 49 2.26 2.25 1.72
C HIS A 49 2.74 1.13 2.66
N THR A 50 2.38 1.17 3.95
CA THR A 50 2.72 0.11 4.90
C THR A 50 1.84 -1.13 4.71
N SER A 51 0.65 -1.02 4.10
CA SER A 51 -0.19 -2.16 3.73
C SER A 51 0.54 -3.16 2.82
N ILE A 52 1.47 -2.69 1.96
CA ILE A 52 2.31 -3.58 1.15
C ILE A 52 3.25 -4.41 2.04
N VAL A 53 3.85 -3.79 3.06
CA VAL A 53 4.70 -4.49 4.01
C VAL A 53 3.87 -5.49 4.82
N ARG A 54 2.68 -5.09 5.29
CA ARG A 54 1.76 -5.97 6.03
C ARG A 54 1.26 -7.15 5.18
N PHE A 55 1.10 -6.97 3.87
CA PHE A 55 0.82 -8.08 2.97
C PHE A 55 1.96 -9.11 2.95
N LEU A 56 3.21 -8.65 2.93
CA LEU A 56 4.38 -9.51 3.05
C LEU A 56 4.46 -10.18 4.43
N GLU A 57 4.08 -9.48 5.50
CA GLU A 57 3.95 -10.06 6.85
C GLU A 57 2.96 -11.23 6.84
N ALA A 58 1.75 -11.02 6.30
CA ALA A 58 0.71 -12.04 6.20
C ALA A 58 1.12 -13.23 5.31
N ARG A 59 1.81 -12.96 4.20
CA ARG A 59 2.23 -14.00 3.24
C ARG A 59 3.39 -14.85 3.74
N PHE A 60 4.36 -14.25 4.42
CA PHE A 60 5.64 -14.89 4.75
C PHE A 60 5.85 -15.10 6.26
N GLY A 61 4.94 -14.65 7.12
CA GLY A 61 5.04 -14.79 8.57
C GLY A 61 6.14 -13.93 9.20
N VAL A 62 6.54 -12.85 8.54
CA VAL A 62 7.51 -11.87 9.07
C VAL A 62 6.80 -10.72 9.77
N ALA A 63 7.50 -9.95 10.61
CA ALA A 63 6.95 -8.77 11.28
C ALA A 63 7.91 -7.59 11.20
N SER A 64 7.42 -6.46 10.72
CA SER A 64 8.14 -5.18 10.69
C SER A 64 7.93 -4.43 12.01
N PRO A 65 9.02 -4.11 12.75
CA PRO A 65 8.94 -3.31 13.96
C PRO A 65 8.66 -1.83 13.67
N ASN A 66 8.78 -1.41 12.41
CA ASN A 66 8.69 0.00 12.00
C ASN A 66 7.27 0.45 11.66
N ILE A 67 6.27 -0.42 11.77
CA ILE A 67 4.87 -0.06 11.55
C ILE A 67 4.20 0.20 12.91
N THR A 68 3.77 1.43 13.11
CA THR A 68 3.17 1.87 14.38
C THR A 68 1.86 1.14 14.68
N PRO A 69 1.49 0.97 15.96
CA PRO A 69 0.20 0.39 16.34
C PRO A 69 -1.01 1.12 15.73
N TRP A 70 -0.91 2.45 15.58
CA TRP A 70 -1.96 3.26 14.98
C TRP A 70 -2.16 2.93 13.49
N ARG A 71 -1.08 2.82 12.70
CA ARG A 71 -1.19 2.41 11.28
C ARG A 71 -1.78 1.03 11.14
N ARG A 72 -1.38 0.09 12.02
CA ARG A 72 -1.95 -1.27 12.03
C ARG A 72 -3.45 -1.29 12.30
N ALA A 73 -3.96 -0.32 13.07
CA ALA A 73 -5.38 -0.20 13.40
C ALA A 73 -6.20 0.53 12.33
N VAL A 74 -5.61 1.47 11.59
CA VAL A 74 -6.33 2.35 10.64
C VAL A 74 -6.24 1.89 9.19
N SER A 75 -5.12 1.28 8.78
CA SER A 75 -4.89 0.81 7.41
C SER A 75 -4.92 -0.72 7.35
N GLY A 76 -5.55 -1.29 6.32
CA GLY A 76 -5.59 -2.72 6.08
C GLY A 76 -4.23 -3.35 5.74
N ASP A 77 -4.17 -4.67 5.64
CA ASP A 77 -2.97 -5.43 5.25
C ASP A 77 -2.93 -5.83 3.77
N LEU A 78 -3.82 -5.27 2.95
CA LEU A 78 -3.99 -5.52 1.52
C LEU A 78 -4.55 -6.90 1.14
N THR A 79 -4.79 -7.81 2.09
CA THR A 79 -5.28 -9.16 1.76
C THR A 79 -6.68 -9.16 1.15
N SER A 80 -7.54 -8.21 1.53
CA SER A 80 -8.89 -8.04 0.99
C SER A 80 -8.94 -7.60 -0.48
N ALA A 81 -7.80 -7.22 -1.07
CA ALA A 81 -7.68 -6.98 -2.51
C ALA A 81 -7.59 -8.28 -3.35
N PHE A 82 -7.58 -9.44 -2.70
CA PHE A 82 -7.45 -10.75 -3.33
C PHE A 82 -8.57 -11.70 -2.89
N ASP A 83 -9.12 -12.45 -3.83
CA ASP A 83 -9.94 -13.63 -3.56
C ASP A 83 -9.10 -14.90 -3.73
N PHE A 84 -8.52 -15.38 -2.63
CA PHE A 84 -7.71 -16.61 -2.63
C PHE A 84 -8.52 -17.90 -2.75
N SER A 85 -9.86 -17.84 -2.71
CA SER A 85 -10.71 -19.01 -2.92
C SER A 85 -10.92 -19.33 -4.41
N ALA A 86 -10.72 -18.34 -5.28
CA ALA A 86 -10.78 -18.53 -6.71
C ALA A 86 -9.60 -19.36 -7.24
N ALA A 87 -9.88 -20.28 -8.17
CA ALA A 87 -8.88 -21.14 -8.81
C ALA A 87 -7.92 -20.38 -9.78
N GLY A 88 -8.04 -19.05 -9.85
CA GLY A 88 -7.45 -18.23 -10.91
C GLY A 88 -8.10 -18.52 -12.27
N GLY A 89 -7.65 -17.84 -13.31
CA GLY A 89 -8.06 -18.15 -14.67
C GLY A 89 -7.01 -17.77 -15.70
N ALA A 90 -7.38 -17.86 -16.97
CA ALA A 90 -6.43 -17.67 -18.06
C ALA A 90 -5.89 -16.23 -18.09
N ALA A 91 -4.59 -16.11 -18.36
CA ALA A 91 -3.97 -14.80 -18.59
C ALA A 91 -4.68 -14.09 -19.77
N PRO A 92 -4.95 -12.77 -19.66
CA PRO A 92 -5.58 -12.04 -20.74
C PRO A 92 -4.65 -11.98 -21.96
N ALA A 93 -5.24 -11.89 -23.16
CA ALA A 93 -4.48 -11.57 -24.36
C ALA A 93 -3.87 -10.17 -24.22
N MET A 94 -2.56 -10.06 -24.35
CA MET A 94 -1.85 -8.79 -24.23
C MET A 94 -1.88 -8.03 -25.57
N PRO A 95 -1.99 -6.69 -25.55
CA PRO A 95 -1.88 -5.89 -26.77
C PRO A 95 -0.47 -6.01 -27.37
N ASP A 96 -0.35 -5.83 -28.69
CA ASP A 96 0.95 -5.78 -29.36
C ASP A 96 1.78 -4.59 -28.84
N THR A 97 3.04 -4.87 -28.48
CA THR A 97 3.99 -3.87 -27.97
C THR A 97 5.14 -3.60 -28.94
N SER A 98 5.10 -4.17 -30.16
CA SER A 98 6.15 -4.03 -31.17
C SER A 98 6.52 -2.58 -31.48
N ALA A 99 5.54 -1.67 -31.44
CA ALA A 99 5.72 -0.23 -31.69
C ALA A 99 6.51 0.52 -30.59
N TYR A 100 6.71 -0.06 -29.41
CA TYR A 100 7.47 0.57 -28.30
C TYR A 100 8.95 0.20 -28.30
N LYS A 101 9.41 -0.63 -29.24
CA LYS A 101 10.82 -1.02 -29.32
C LYS A 101 11.69 0.21 -29.65
N PRO A 102 12.75 0.51 -28.86
CA PRO A 102 13.71 1.55 -29.21
C PRO A 102 14.33 1.30 -30.60
N ALA A 103 14.65 2.37 -31.32
CA ALA A 103 15.32 2.32 -32.62
C ALA A 103 16.71 1.66 -32.53
#